data_AF-B4GQ97-F1
#
_entry.id   AF-B4GQ97-F1
#
_cell.length_a   1.000
_cell.length_b   1.000
_cell.length_c   1.000
_cell.angle_alpha   90.00
_cell.angle_beta   90.00
_cell.angle_gamma   90.00
#
_symmetry.space_group_name_H-M   'P 1'
#
loop_
_entity.id
_entity.type
_entity.pdbx_description
1 polymer ?
#
loop_
_entity_poly.entity_id
_entity_poly.type
_entity_poly.pdbx_seq_one_letter_code
_entity_poly.pdbx_strand_id
1 'polypeptide(L)'
;MSSALTNLLQSLRIVPLGHGKASKNVVVVATEKTLLKGEELPEIALEEVAQHDSYDDCWIVIYDRVYDVTLFLRDHPGGVDVIMDHAGRDATIAFHGTGHSRAAIEQMRQFLIGELPEPQRIFRTTHNNRVLSSGIPE
;
A
#
# COMPACT_ATOMS: atom_id res chain seq x y z
N MET A 1 -17.46 19.78 -61.16
CA MET A 1 -16.18 19.06 -61.39
C MET A 1 -15.97 18.10 -60.23
N SER A 2 -16.06 16.78 -60.50
CA SER A 2 -15.54 15.60 -59.77
C SER A 2 -15.80 15.48 -58.26
N SER A 3 -16.66 14.61 -57.71
CA SER A 3 -16.79 13.13 -57.74
C SER A 3 -15.65 12.32 -57.11
N ALA A 4 -15.95 11.65 -55.98
CA ALA A 4 -15.61 10.27 -55.58
C ALA A 4 -16.27 10.01 -54.21
N LEU A 5 -17.29 9.13 -53.99
CA LEU A 5 -17.37 7.66 -54.15
C LEU A 5 -16.20 6.96 -53.42
N THR A 6 -16.30 5.94 -52.55
CA THR A 6 -17.36 5.11 -51.95
C THR A 6 -16.65 4.14 -50.98
N ASN A 7 -17.34 3.66 -49.93
CA ASN A 7 -17.34 2.27 -49.38
C ASN A 7 -17.93 2.38 -47.95
N LEU A 8 -19.16 1.95 -47.63
CA LEU A 8 -19.84 0.66 -47.83
C LEU A 8 -19.06 -0.53 -47.24
N LEU A 9 -19.36 -0.85 -45.98
CA LEU A 9 -19.84 -2.20 -45.63
C LEU A 9 -20.58 -2.17 -44.29
N GLN A 10 -21.85 -2.58 -44.37
CA GLN A 10 -22.76 -2.92 -43.30
C GLN A 10 -22.24 -4.11 -42.48
N SER A 11 -22.52 -4.14 -41.17
CA SER A 11 -23.57 -5.03 -40.64
C SER A 11 -23.73 -4.86 -39.14
N LEU A 12 -24.94 -4.45 -38.74
CA LEU A 12 -25.43 -4.51 -37.37
C LEU A 12 -25.48 -5.96 -36.88
N ARG A 13 -25.16 -6.18 -35.59
CA ARG A 13 -26.01 -6.99 -34.70
C ARG A 13 -26.07 -6.37 -33.29
N ILE A 14 -27.30 -6.08 -32.91
CA ILE A 14 -27.87 -5.70 -31.60
C ILE A 14 -27.85 -6.99 -30.73
N VAL A 15 -27.72 -7.03 -29.39
CA VAL A 15 -28.64 -6.80 -28.23
C VAL A 15 -27.90 -7.41 -26.97
N PRO A 16 -28.24 -7.23 -25.65
CA PRO A 16 -29.20 -6.37 -24.93
C PRO A 16 -28.65 -5.47 -23.80
N LEU A 17 -29.56 -4.59 -23.35
CA LEU A 17 -29.66 -3.86 -22.08
C LEU A 17 -29.18 -4.60 -20.82
N GLY A 18 -28.30 -3.94 -20.06
CA GLY A 18 -28.12 -4.13 -18.62
C GLY A 18 -28.58 -2.89 -17.85
N HIS A 19 -29.58 -3.06 -17.01
CA HIS A 19 -30.13 -2.06 -16.09
C HIS A 19 -29.11 -1.67 -15.02
N GLY A 20 -29.11 -0.41 -14.56
CA GLY A 20 -28.53 -0.14 -13.23
C GLY A 20 -28.10 1.29 -12.89
N LYS A 21 -29.07 2.20 -12.78
CA LYS A 21 -29.17 3.28 -11.76
C LYS A 21 -27.97 4.22 -11.52
N ALA A 22 -28.19 5.47 -11.95
CA ALA A 22 -28.21 6.68 -11.13
C ALA A 22 -27.00 7.04 -10.23
N SER A 23 -26.24 8.02 -10.71
CA SER A 23 -25.87 9.26 -10.01
C SER A 23 -26.03 9.30 -8.49
N LYS A 24 -24.92 9.46 -7.76
CA LYS A 24 -24.81 10.42 -6.64
C LYS A 24 -23.40 10.99 -6.56
N ASN A 25 -23.28 12.30 -6.80
CA ASN A 25 -22.23 13.12 -6.23
C ASN A 25 -22.31 12.98 -4.70
N VAL A 26 -21.20 12.64 -4.04
CA VAL A 26 -21.07 12.76 -2.60
C VAL A 26 -19.95 13.76 -2.34
N VAL A 27 -20.36 14.96 -1.98
CA VAL A 27 -19.50 15.96 -1.33
C VAL A 27 -19.23 15.41 0.07
N VAL A 28 -18.02 14.91 0.32
CA VAL A 28 -17.62 14.48 1.66
C VAL A 28 -16.93 15.67 2.33
N VAL A 29 -17.72 16.42 3.08
CA VAL A 29 -17.25 17.45 4.01
C VAL A 29 -16.47 16.74 5.12
N ALA A 30 -15.27 17.23 5.39
CA ALA A 30 -14.45 16.83 6.52
C ALA A 30 -15.20 17.03 7.84
N THR A 31 -15.28 16.00 8.69
CA THR A 31 -15.06 16.07 10.15
C THR A 31 -15.22 14.70 10.81
N GLU A 32 -14.16 14.29 11.51
CA GLU A 32 -14.09 13.57 12.79
C GLU A 32 -14.56 12.09 12.93
N LYS A 33 -13.53 11.23 13.03
CA LYS A 33 -13.31 10.21 14.07
C LYS A 33 -14.51 9.35 14.47
N THR A 34 -14.68 8.23 13.78
CA THR A 34 -15.39 7.07 14.32
C THR A 34 -14.39 5.93 14.48
N LEU A 35 -14.08 5.57 15.73
CA LEU A 35 -13.40 4.31 16.05
C LEU A 35 -14.34 3.15 15.71
N LEU A 36 -14.00 2.35 14.70
CA LEU A 36 -14.66 1.08 14.40
C LEU A 36 -13.61 -0.01 14.20
N LYS A 37 -13.83 -1.14 14.90
CA LYS A 37 -13.49 -2.53 14.52
C LYS A 37 -12.24 -2.74 13.64
N GLY A 38 -11.20 -3.29 14.27
CA GLY A 38 -10.05 -3.99 13.65
C GLY A 38 -9.84 -3.69 12.17
N GLU A 39 -9.08 -2.63 11.89
CA GLU A 39 -8.65 -2.26 10.54
C GLU A 39 -8.05 -3.49 9.86
N GLU A 40 -8.83 -4.11 8.97
CA GLU A 40 -8.34 -5.17 8.10
C GLU A 40 -7.37 -4.49 7.14
N LEU A 41 -6.08 -4.66 7.40
CA LEU A 41 -5.03 -4.04 6.59
C LEU A 41 -5.09 -4.65 5.18
N PRO A 42 -4.98 -3.83 4.13
CA PRO A 42 -4.93 -4.36 2.77
C PRO A 42 -3.69 -5.25 2.59
N GLU A 43 -3.85 -6.33 1.83
CA GLU A 43 -2.73 -7.17 1.44
C GLU A 43 -1.99 -6.54 0.25
N ILE A 44 -0.70 -6.29 0.42
CA ILE A 44 0.18 -5.68 -0.57
C ILE A 44 1.34 -6.64 -0.81
N ALA A 45 1.51 -7.10 -2.05
CA ALA A 45 2.53 -8.09 -2.39
C ALA A 45 3.92 -7.44 -2.49
N LEU A 46 4.98 -8.21 -2.25
CA LEU A 46 6.37 -7.74 -2.39
C LEU A 46 6.66 -7.20 -3.79
N GLU A 47 6.04 -7.76 -4.82
CA GLU A 47 6.17 -7.31 -6.20
C GLU A 47 5.64 -5.88 -6.41
N GLU A 48 4.58 -5.51 -5.68
CA GLU A 48 4.02 -4.16 -5.66
C GLU A 48 4.93 -3.24 -4.86
N VAL A 49 5.35 -3.64 -3.66
CA VAL A 49 6.31 -2.86 -2.84
C VAL A 49 7.57 -2.51 -3.63
N ALA A 50 8.09 -3.44 -4.43
CA ALA A 50 9.28 -3.25 -5.25
C ALA A 50 9.15 -2.15 -6.32
N GLN A 51 7.95 -1.66 -6.63
CA GLN A 51 7.75 -0.51 -7.53
C GLN A 51 7.96 0.84 -6.84
N HIS A 52 8.02 0.87 -5.50
CA HIS A 52 8.11 2.06 -4.67
C HIS A 52 9.52 2.19 -4.08
N ASP A 53 10.52 2.41 -4.94
CA ASP A 53 11.95 2.41 -4.61
C ASP A 53 12.67 3.76 -4.78
N SER A 54 11.91 4.87 -4.81
CA SER A 54 12.43 6.21 -5.14
C SER A 54 12.24 7.24 -4.01
N TYR A 55 12.95 8.37 -4.08
CA TYR A 55 12.89 9.40 -3.02
C TYR A 55 11.51 10.07 -2.85
N ASP A 56 10.70 10.08 -3.90
CA ASP A 56 9.36 10.67 -3.88
C ASP A 56 8.26 9.59 -3.79
N ASP A 57 8.67 8.31 -3.70
CA ASP A 57 7.80 7.14 -3.61
C ASP A 57 8.59 5.95 -3.04
N CYS A 58 8.63 5.84 -1.70
CA CYS A 58 9.47 4.89 -0.97
C CYS A 58 8.64 4.06 0.01
N TRP A 59 8.46 2.78 -0.30
CA TRP A 59 7.85 1.82 0.62
C TRP A 59 8.89 0.83 1.14
N ILE A 60 8.66 0.36 2.37
CA ILE A 60 9.49 -0.68 3.00
C ILE A 60 8.62 -1.70 3.72
N VAL A 61 9.12 -2.93 3.82
CA VAL A 61 8.49 -3.96 4.65
C VAL A 61 9.26 -4.13 5.96
N ILE A 62 8.55 -4.12 7.08
CA ILE A 62 9.11 -4.43 8.40
C ILE A 62 8.14 -5.37 9.13
N TYR A 63 8.62 -6.57 9.48
CA TYR A 63 7.83 -7.62 10.14
C TYR A 63 6.51 -7.95 9.43
N ASP A 64 6.60 -8.22 8.12
CA ASP A 64 5.48 -8.48 7.20
C ASP A 64 4.45 -7.35 7.07
N ARG A 65 4.75 -6.15 7.57
CA ARG A 65 3.91 -4.95 7.39
C ARG A 65 4.55 -4.02 6.38
N VAL A 66 3.70 -3.39 5.57
CA VAL A 66 4.12 -2.47 4.51
C VAL A 66 3.92 -1.03 4.98
N TYR A 67 4.97 -0.22 4.86
CA TYR A 67 4.99 1.16 5.30
C TYR A 67 5.35 2.10 4.15
N ASP A 68 4.57 3.16 3.99
CA ASP A 68 4.92 4.28 3.13
C ASP A 68 5.71 5.31 3.96
N VAL A 69 7.02 5.36 3.73
CA VAL A 69 7.93 6.23 4.47
C VAL A 69 8.38 7.44 3.65
N THR A 70 7.76 7.69 2.49
CA THR A 70 8.09 8.77 1.55
C THR A 70 8.23 10.13 2.26
N LEU A 71 7.24 10.49 3.07
CA LEU A 71 7.24 11.75 3.81
C LEU A 71 8.20 11.78 5.00
N PHE A 72 8.62 10.61 5.48
CA PHE A 72 9.50 10.47 6.64
C PHE A 72 10.99 10.45 6.27
N LEU A 73 11.33 10.17 5.01
CA LEU A 73 12.72 10.04 4.54
C LEU A 73 13.66 11.15 5.04
N ARG A 74 13.19 12.41 5.02
CA ARG A 74 13.99 13.58 5.42
C ARG A 74 14.04 13.82 6.93
N ASP A 75 13.07 13.27 7.65
CA ASP A 75 12.94 13.40 9.10
C ASP A 75 13.57 12.22 9.85
N HIS A 76 14.05 11.21 9.11
CA HIS A 76 14.68 10.04 9.70
C HIS A 76 16.01 10.39 10.39
N PRO A 77 16.15 10.20 11.73
CA PRO A 77 17.36 10.58 12.46
C PRO A 77 18.63 9.83 12.02
N GLY A 78 18.48 8.63 11.43
CA GLY A 78 19.58 7.85 10.87
C GLY A 78 20.06 8.34 9.49
N GLY A 79 19.40 9.35 8.92
CA GLY A 79 19.65 9.85 7.56
C GLY A 79 18.72 9.22 6.53
N VAL A 80 18.63 9.84 5.35
CA VAL A 80 17.77 9.35 4.26
C VAL A 80 18.36 8.10 3.60
N ASP A 81 19.68 8.08 3.43
CA ASP A 81 20.38 7.04 2.66
C ASP A 81 20.16 5.64 3.26
N VAL A 82 20.09 5.54 4.60
CA VAL A 82 19.89 4.25 5.27
C VAL A 82 18.50 3.64 5.03
N ILE A 83 17.49 4.46 4.75
CA ILE A 83 16.17 3.95 4.32
C ILE A 83 16.23 3.61 2.84
N MET A 84 16.86 4.46 2.02
CA MET A 84 16.94 4.28 0.58
C MET A 84 17.69 3.02 0.15
N ASP A 85 18.67 2.56 0.93
CA ASP A 85 19.32 1.26 0.71
C ASP A 85 18.31 0.08 0.70
N HIS A 86 17.13 0.26 1.28
CA HIS A 86 16.09 -0.75 1.43
C HIS A 86 14.74 -0.32 0.82
N ALA A 87 14.73 0.76 0.04
CA ALA A 87 13.52 1.19 -0.67
C ALA A 87 13.01 0.06 -1.59
N GLY A 88 11.70 -0.16 -1.54
CA GLY A 88 11.01 -1.24 -2.26
C GLY A 88 11.31 -2.66 -1.75
N ARG A 89 11.84 -2.83 -0.53
CA ARG A 89 12.31 -4.12 -0.01
C ARG A 89 11.92 -4.36 1.44
N ASP A 90 12.18 -5.58 1.91
CA ASP A 90 12.14 -5.91 3.33
C ASP A 90 13.37 -5.37 4.06
N ALA A 91 13.11 -4.47 5.00
CA ALA A 91 14.09 -3.77 5.82
C ALA A 91 14.18 -4.35 7.25
N THR A 92 13.50 -5.46 7.54
CA THR A 92 13.30 -5.99 8.90
C THR A 92 14.62 -6.23 9.62
N ILE A 93 15.61 -6.85 8.95
CA ILE A 93 16.89 -7.20 9.58
C ILE A 93 17.68 -5.94 9.94
N ALA A 94 17.74 -4.94 9.05
CA ALA A 94 18.40 -3.68 9.34
C ALA A 94 17.67 -2.91 10.44
N PHE A 95 16.34 -2.82 10.34
CA PHE A 95 15.51 -2.15 11.33
C PHE A 95 15.70 -2.74 12.75
N HIS A 96 15.70 -4.07 12.85
CA HIS A 96 15.92 -4.79 14.11
C HIS A 96 17.35 -4.58 14.63
N GLY A 97 18.35 -4.73 13.76
CA GLY A 97 19.77 -4.63 14.12
C GLY A 97 20.18 -3.24 14.62
N THR A 98 19.50 -2.18 14.18
CA THR A 98 19.76 -0.80 14.65
C THR A 98 19.30 -0.57 16.09
N GLY A 99 18.28 -1.31 16.59
CA GLY A 99 17.79 -1.14 17.95
C GLY A 99 16.98 0.14 18.18
N HIS A 100 15.99 0.39 17.31
CA HIS A 100 15.08 1.55 17.44
C HIS A 100 14.38 1.57 18.80
N SER A 101 14.23 2.76 19.38
CA SER A 101 13.50 2.93 20.65
C SER A 101 12.02 2.56 20.49
N ARG A 102 11.36 2.21 21.60
CA ARG A 102 9.92 1.90 21.59
C ARG A 102 9.07 3.05 21.04
N ALA A 103 9.47 4.29 21.30
CA ALA A 103 8.77 5.46 20.76
C ALA A 103 8.92 5.58 19.24
N ALA A 104 10.11 5.30 18.69
CA ALA A 104 10.32 5.27 17.24
C ALA A 104 9.50 4.16 16.57
N ILE A 105 9.45 2.98 17.20
CA ILE A 105 8.59 1.86 16.77
C ILE A 105 7.11 2.25 16.78
N GLU A 106 6.65 2.93 17.82
CA GLU A 106 5.26 3.41 17.93
C GLU A 106 4.93 4.43 16.84
N GLN A 107 5.88 5.30 16.49
CA GLN A 107 5.73 6.29 15.43
C GLN A 107 5.50 5.67 14.06
N MET A 108 6.06 4.49 13.78
CA MET A 108 5.87 3.80 12.50
C MET A 108 4.41 3.50 12.15
N ARG A 109 3.54 3.38 13.16
CA ARG A 109 2.11 3.10 12.94
C ARG A 109 1.43 4.11 12.03
N GLN A 110 1.91 5.35 11.99
CA GLN A 110 1.34 6.39 11.14
C GLN A 110 1.65 6.20 9.65
N PHE A 111 2.67 5.39 9.33
CA PHE A 111 3.13 5.09 7.97
C PHE A 111 2.60 3.74 7.47
N LEU A 112 1.87 3.00 8.31
CA LEU A 112 1.38 1.67 7.98
C LEU A 112 0.28 1.76 6.92
N ILE A 113 0.51 1.14 5.77
CA ILE A 113 -0.44 1.12 4.66
C ILE A 113 -1.02 -0.25 4.39
N GLY A 114 -0.37 -1.34 4.84
CA GLY A 114 -0.84 -2.70 4.60
C GLY A 114 0.00 -3.78 5.27
N GLU A 115 -0.25 -5.03 4.90
CA GLU A 115 0.55 -6.19 5.27
C GLU A 115 0.80 -7.09 4.07
N LEU A 116 1.85 -7.91 4.11
CA LEU A 116 2.11 -8.87 3.05
C LEU A 116 0.99 -9.92 2.98
N PRO A 117 0.71 -10.52 1.81
CA PRO A 117 -0.20 -11.66 1.72
C PRO A 117 0.38 -12.87 2.47
N GLU A 118 -0.46 -13.74 3.05
CA GLU A 118 -0.03 -14.87 3.89
C GLU A 118 1.14 -15.70 3.30
N PRO A 119 1.17 -16.06 2.00
CA PRO A 119 2.27 -16.84 1.42
C PRO A 119 3.64 -16.14 1.43
N GLN A 120 3.66 -14.81 1.58
CA GLN A 120 4.87 -14.00 1.61
C GLN A 120 5.28 -13.59 3.03
N ARG A 121 4.51 -13.98 4.06
CA ARG A 121 4.81 -13.66 5.47
C ARG A 121 5.84 -14.64 6.03
N ILE A 122 6.85 -14.11 6.72
CA ILE A 122 7.87 -14.92 7.42
C ILE A 122 7.85 -14.74 8.93
N PHE A 123 7.24 -13.68 9.46
CA PHE A 123 7.15 -13.39 10.90
C PHE A 123 5.75 -13.61 11.48
N ARG A 124 4.68 -13.43 10.69
CA ARG A 124 3.27 -13.46 11.09
C ARG A 124 2.57 -14.61 10.40
N THR A 125 2.53 -15.77 11.06
CA THR A 125 1.76 -16.93 10.58
C THR A 125 0.43 -17.06 11.33
N THR A 126 -0.60 -17.56 10.63
CA THR A 126 -1.98 -17.72 11.12
C THR A 126 -2.11 -18.55 12.40
N HIS A 127 -1.11 -19.36 12.75
CA HIS A 127 -1.19 -20.33 13.85
C HIS A 127 -0.48 -19.89 15.14
N ASN A 128 0.32 -18.82 15.14
CA ASN A 128 1.03 -18.35 16.33
C ASN A 128 1.22 -16.84 16.28
N ASN A 129 0.12 -16.11 16.48
CA ASN A 129 0.05 -14.64 16.53
C ASN A 129 0.76 -14.05 17.78
N ARG A 130 2.01 -14.47 18.05
CA ARG A 130 2.89 -13.94 19.12
C ARG A 130 3.72 -12.76 18.61
N VAL A 131 3.19 -11.99 17.67
CA VAL A 131 3.69 -10.64 17.44
C VAL A 131 2.91 -9.75 18.40
N LEU A 132 3.63 -9.03 19.26
CA LEU A 132 3.03 -8.09 20.22
C LEU A 132 2.03 -7.20 19.48
N SER A 133 1.00 -6.71 20.16
CA SER A 133 0.04 -5.74 19.59
C SER A 133 0.70 -4.49 18.98
N SER A 134 2.00 -4.29 19.28
CA SER A 134 2.87 -3.30 18.66
C SER A 134 3.34 -3.59 17.23
N GLY A 135 3.17 -4.81 16.71
CA GLY A 135 3.61 -5.20 15.36
C GLY A 135 5.09 -5.60 15.24
N ILE A 136 5.77 -5.82 16.37
CA ILE A 136 7.19 -6.23 16.43
C ILE A 136 7.32 -7.53 17.25
N PRO A 137 7.97 -8.58 16.73
CA PRO A 137 8.28 -9.78 17.50
C PRO A 137 9.28 -9.47 18.63
N GLU A 138 9.08 -10.10 19.80
CA GLU A 138 10.00 -10.02 20.95
C GLU A 138 11.42 -10.50 20.62
#